data_AF-A0A552EM88-F1
#
_entry.id   AF-A0A552EM88-F1
#
_cell.length_a   1.000
_cell.length_b   1.000
_cell.length_c   1.000
_cell.angle_alpha   90.00
_cell.angle_beta   90.00
_cell.angle_gamma   90.00
#
_symmetry.space_group_name_H-M   'P 1'
#
loop_
_entity.id
_entity.type
_entity.pdbx_description
1 polymer ?
#
loop_
_entity_poly.entity_id
_entity_poly.type
_entity_poly.pdbx_seq_one_letter_code
_entity_poly.pdbx_strand_id
1 'polypeptide(L)'
;HEFHPGISVKRDNEGLEIDLLVVNDTDAILVEVKSKLTQRDVDEHLQRLAKFKRLMPRFRDVKALGAVAAMIVPNEVASYACRQGLFVLVQSGENVIILNDAEFTPQIW
;
A
#
# COMPACT_ATOMS: atom_id res chain seq x y z
N HIS A 1 9.88 -14.92 -4.58
CA HIS A 1 9.55 -13.52 -4.92
C HIS A 1 8.52 -13.49 -6.03
N GLU A 2 7.34 -12.93 -5.75
CA GLU A 2 6.24 -12.77 -6.69
C GLU A 2 5.91 -11.29 -6.89
N PHE A 3 5.52 -10.93 -8.11
CA PHE A 3 5.13 -9.58 -8.49
C PHE A 3 3.81 -9.63 -9.23
N HIS A 4 2.78 -8.96 -8.71
CA HIS A 4 1.42 -9.00 -9.23
C HIS A 4 0.92 -7.57 -9.48
N PRO A 5 0.91 -7.10 -10.75
CA PRO A 5 0.30 -5.83 -11.10
C PRO A 5 -1.22 -5.97 -11.28
N GLY A 6 -1.98 -4.96 -10.85
CA GLY A 6 -3.42 -4.83 -11.11
C GLY A 6 -4.25 -5.99 -10.59
N ILE A 7 -4.03 -6.41 -9.34
CA ILE A 7 -4.75 -7.55 -8.78
C ILE A 7 -6.16 -7.13 -8.34
N SER A 8 -7.16 -7.87 -8.80
CA SER A 8 -8.56 -7.66 -8.42
C SER A 8 -9.19 -8.97 -7.96
N VAL A 9 -9.82 -8.94 -6.78
CA VAL A 9 -10.51 -10.09 -6.17
C VAL A 9 -11.93 -9.65 -5.81
N LYS A 10 -12.92 -10.48 -6.14
CA LYS A 10 -14.32 -10.27 -5.76
C LYS A 10 -14.89 -11.53 -5.10
N ARG A 11 -15.41 -11.40 -3.88
CA ARG A 11 -16.05 -12.49 -3.11
C ARG A 11 -17.21 -11.92 -2.30
N ASP A 12 -18.36 -12.60 -2.30
CA ASP A 12 -19.51 -12.28 -1.43
C ASP A 12 -19.86 -10.79 -1.38
N ASN A 13 -19.95 -10.16 -2.55
CA ASN A 13 -20.25 -8.73 -2.75
C ASN A 13 -19.17 -7.73 -2.27
N GLU A 14 -18.02 -8.23 -1.80
CA GLU A 14 -16.85 -7.42 -1.48
C GLU A 14 -15.80 -7.53 -2.59
N GLY A 15 -15.10 -6.41 -2.83
CA GLY A 15 -14.02 -6.30 -3.80
C GLY A 15 -12.74 -5.81 -3.14
N LEU A 16 -11.61 -6.28 -3.66
CA LEU A 16 -10.27 -5.80 -3.35
C LEU A 16 -9.55 -5.57 -4.67
N GLU A 17 -9.06 -4.35 -4.87
CA GLU A 17 -8.22 -3.99 -5.99
C GLU A 17 -6.92 -3.41 -5.43
N ILE A 18 -5.77 -3.86 -5.93
CA ILE A 18 -4.45 -3.37 -5.52
C ILE A 18 -3.63 -3.17 -6.80
N ASP A 19 -3.09 -1.98 -6.99
CA ASP A 19 -2.34 -1.63 -8.20
C ASP A 19 -1.06 -2.47 -8.33
N LEU A 20 -0.37 -2.69 -7.21
CA LEU A 20 0.80 -3.53 -7.18
C LEU A 20 0.90 -4.31 -5.86
N LEU A 21 1.04 -5.62 -5.97
CA LEU A 21 1.33 -6.51 -4.85
C LEU A 21 2.69 -7.18 -5.07
N VAL A 22 3.61 -6.97 -4.13
CA VAL A 22 4.94 -7.61 -4.13
C VAL A 22 5.00 -8.56 -2.94
N VAL A 23 5.40 -9.81 -3.17
CA VAL A 23 5.41 -10.85 -2.13
C VAL A 23 6.73 -11.58 -2.11
N ASN A 24 7.28 -11.79 -0.92
CA ASN A 24 8.37 -12.73 -0.67
C ASN A 24 7.92 -13.79 0.34
N ASP A 25 8.86 -14.55 0.89
CA ASP A 25 8.54 -15.67 1.77
C ASP A 25 7.90 -15.23 3.10
N THR A 26 8.11 -13.98 3.52
CA THR A 26 7.69 -13.48 4.84
C THR A 26 6.77 -12.27 4.81
N ASP A 27 6.76 -11.50 3.72
CA ASP A 27 6.15 -10.19 3.62
C ASP A 27 5.39 -10.02 2.30
N ALA A 28 4.29 -9.29 2.37
CA ALA A 28 3.55 -8.80 1.21
C ALA A 28 3.41 -7.27 1.32
N ILE A 29 3.81 -6.54 0.28
CA ILE A 29 3.64 -5.09 0.20
C ILE A 29 2.54 -4.78 -0.80
N LEU A 30 1.47 -4.15 -0.33
CA LEU A 30 0.34 -3.70 -1.13
C LEU A 30 0.51 -2.22 -1.44
N VAL A 31 0.66 -1.89 -2.71
CA VAL A 31 0.93 -0.54 -3.19
C VAL A 31 -0.28 -0.02 -3.96
N GLU A 32 -0.78 1.13 -3.56
CA GLU A 32 -1.71 1.96 -4.34
C GLU A 32 -0.92 3.03 -5.09
N VAL A 33 -1.23 3.29 -6.35
CA VAL A 33 -0.54 4.25 -7.22
C VAL A 33 -1.49 5.35 -7.66
N LYS A 34 -1.08 6.62 -7.49
CA LYS A 34 -1.86 7.80 -7.89
C LYS A 34 -1.01 8.83 -8.63
N SER A 35 -1.63 9.63 -9.50
CA SER A 35 -0.93 10.82 -10.04
C SER A 35 -0.75 11.88 -8.95
N LYS A 36 -1.80 12.13 -8.15
CA LYS A 36 -1.75 13.00 -6.97
C LYS A 36 -2.40 12.27 -5.81
N LEU A 37 -1.67 12.13 -4.70
CA LEU A 37 -2.18 11.46 -3.52
C LEU A 37 -3.08 12.41 -2.71
N THR A 38 -4.25 11.90 -2.31
CA THR A 38 -5.16 12.58 -1.38
C THR A 38 -5.33 11.76 -0.11
N GLN A 39 -5.80 12.40 0.97
CA GLN A 39 -6.12 11.69 2.22
C GLN A 39 -7.18 10.59 2.00
N ARG A 40 -8.16 10.84 1.12
CA ARG A 40 -9.18 9.85 0.76
C ARG A 40 -8.56 8.60 0.13
N ASP A 41 -7.57 8.75 -0.75
CA ASP A 41 -6.89 7.60 -1.37
C ASP A 41 -6.19 6.74 -0.29
N VAL A 42 -5.58 7.39 0.70
CA VAL A 42 -4.98 6.72 1.86
C VAL A 42 -6.04 5.94 2.64
N ASP A 43 -7.16 6.58 2.97
CA ASP A 43 -8.25 5.94 3.73
C ASP A 43 -8.84 4.73 2.99
N GLU A 44 -9.04 4.84 1.68
CA GLU A 44 -9.49 3.72 0.86
C GLU A 44 -8.47 2.57 0.84
N HIS A 45 -7.18 2.89 0.76
CA HIS A 45 -6.13 1.87 0.78
C HIS A 45 -6.06 1.13 2.12
N LEU A 46 -6.23 1.85 3.24
CA LEU A 46 -6.32 1.24 4.57
C LEU A 46 -7.51 0.25 4.66
N GLN A 47 -8.64 0.57 4.04
CA GLN A 47 -9.78 -0.35 3.95
C GLN A 47 -9.46 -1.59 3.10
N ARG A 48 -8.69 -1.45 2.02
CA ARG A 48 -8.22 -2.56 1.18
C ARG A 48 -7.28 -3.48 1.99
N LEU A 49 -6.29 -2.90 2.67
CA LEU A 49 -5.34 -3.60 3.55
C LEU A 49 -6.07 -4.42 4.62
N ALA A 50 -7.06 -3.83 5.31
CA ALA A 50 -7.84 -4.52 6.33
C ALA A 50 -8.62 -5.75 5.83
N LYS A 51 -8.90 -5.83 4.53
CA LYS A 51 -9.62 -6.97 3.91
C LYS A 51 -8.69 -7.99 3.27
N PHE A 52 -7.41 -7.65 3.05
CA PHE A 52 -6.48 -8.43 2.24
C PHE A 52 -6.39 -9.90 2.64
N LYS A 53 -5.99 -10.21 3.88
CA LYS A 53 -5.80 -11.60 4.33
C LYS A 53 -7.09 -12.44 4.32
N ARG A 54 -8.24 -11.79 4.52
CA ARG A 54 -9.54 -12.45 4.47
C ARG A 54 -9.94 -12.80 3.04
N LEU A 55 -9.79 -11.86 2.10
CA LEU A 55 -10.16 -12.05 0.69
C LEU A 55 -9.10 -12.84 -0.09
N MET A 56 -7.86 -12.89 0.39
CA MET A 56 -6.74 -13.61 -0.20
C MET A 56 -6.06 -14.56 0.81
N PRO A 57 -6.72 -15.66 1.21
CA PRO A 57 -6.20 -16.56 2.25
C PRO A 57 -4.82 -17.17 1.96
N ARG A 58 -4.40 -17.22 0.68
CA ARG A 58 -3.06 -17.68 0.29
C ARG A 58 -1.93 -16.85 0.92
N PHE A 59 -2.23 -15.61 1.33
CA PHE A 59 -1.29 -14.67 1.95
C PHE A 59 -1.59 -14.44 3.44
N ARG A 60 -2.24 -15.40 4.10
CA ARG A 60 -2.62 -15.23 5.52
C ARG A 60 -1.41 -15.12 6.45
N ASP A 61 -0.35 -15.88 6.15
CA ASP A 61 0.80 -16.03 7.05
C ASP A 61 1.95 -15.06 6.78
N VAL A 62 1.88 -14.30 5.68
CA VAL A 62 2.85 -13.22 5.40
C VAL A 62 2.48 -11.97 6.19
N LYS A 63 3.47 -11.15 6.53
CA LYS A 63 3.26 -9.81 7.08
C LYS A 63 2.77 -8.90 5.96
N ALA A 64 1.53 -8.43 6.07
CA ALA A 64 0.99 -7.50 5.08
C ALA A 64 1.38 -6.07 5.48
N LEU A 65 2.10 -5.39 4.59
CA LEU A 65 2.53 -4.01 4.71
C LEU A 65 1.84 -3.18 3.62
N GLY A 66 1.62 -1.91 3.91
CA GLY A 66 0.97 -0.99 2.99
C GLY A 66 1.91 0.09 2.48
N ALA A 67 1.72 0.48 1.22
CA ALA A 67 2.43 1.58 0.61
C ALA A 67 1.51 2.39 -0.31
N VAL A 68 1.82 3.67 -0.47
CA VAL A 68 1.23 4.57 -1.45
C VAL A 68 2.34 5.16 -2.31
N ALA A 69 2.15 5.19 -3.62
CA ALA A 69 3.09 5.79 -4.56
C ALA A 69 2.38 6.89 -5.37
N ALA A 70 3.00 8.07 -5.49
CA ALA A 70 2.44 9.11 -6.36
C ALA A 70 3.45 10.05 -6.99
N MET A 71 3.05 10.74 -8.07
CA MET A 71 3.87 11.81 -8.67
C MET A 71 3.82 13.09 -7.81
N ILE A 72 2.65 13.41 -7.26
CA ILE A 72 2.44 14.57 -6.38
C ILE A 72 1.95 14.08 -5.02
N VAL A 73 2.73 14.33 -3.98
CA VAL A 73 2.36 14.02 -2.60
C VAL A 73 2.41 15.32 -1.79
N PRO A 74 1.25 15.91 -1.42
CA PRO A 74 1.23 17.03 -0.47
C PRO A 74 1.80 16.60 0.88
N ASN A 75 2.57 17.49 1.54
CA ASN A 75 3.27 17.17 2.78
C ASN A 75 2.32 16.68 3.88
N GLU A 76 1.14 17.30 4.00
CA GLU A 76 0.13 16.91 4.98
C GLU A 76 -0.41 15.50 4.74
N VAL A 77 -0.51 15.08 3.47
CA VAL A 77 -0.96 13.74 3.09
C VAL A 77 0.16 12.72 3.31
N ALA A 78 1.42 13.08 3.01
CA ALA A 78 2.58 12.24 3.35
C ALA A 78 2.65 11.96 4.86
N SER A 79 2.60 13.02 5.68
CA SER A 79 2.61 12.89 7.14
C SER A 79 1.39 12.11 7.67
N TYR A 80 0.24 12.20 7.01
CA TYR A 80 -0.90 11.36 7.34
C TYR A 80 -0.64 9.89 7.02
N ALA A 81 -0.23 9.56 5.79
CA ALA A 81 0.07 8.18 5.39
C ALA A 81 1.17 7.53 6.24
N CYS A 82 2.25 8.25 6.54
CA CYS A 82 3.30 7.77 7.44
C CYS A 82 2.75 7.46 8.84
N ARG A 83 1.88 8.32 9.41
CA ARG A 83 1.24 8.07 10.71
C ARG A 83 0.28 6.87 10.71
N GLN A 84 -0.29 6.53 9.56
CA GLN A 84 -1.09 5.31 9.37
C GLN A 84 -0.22 4.06 9.10
N GLY A 85 1.11 4.17 9.24
CA GLY A 85 2.02 3.05 9.09
C GLY A 85 2.27 2.63 7.63
N LEU A 86 2.00 3.51 6.67
CA LEU A 86 2.24 3.25 5.24
C LEU A 86 3.60 3.77 4.80
N PHE A 87 4.25 3.01 3.92
CA PHE A 87 5.35 3.55 3.12
C PHE A 87 4.84 4.57 2.12
N VAL A 88 5.53 5.69 1.97
CA VAL A 88 5.17 6.76 1.03
C VAL A 88 6.28 6.91 0.00
N LEU A 89 5.97 6.53 -1.23
CA LEU A 89 6.88 6.61 -2.36
C LEU A 89 6.50 7.80 -3.24
N VAL A 90 7.48 8.63 -3.61
CA VAL A 90 7.26 9.72 -4.56
C VAL A 90 8.22 9.58 -5.73
N GLN A 91 7.69 9.85 -6.93
CA GLN A 91 8.53 9.93 -8.12
C GLN A 91 9.35 11.21 -8.08
N SER A 92 10.66 11.08 -8.25
CA SER A 92 11.62 12.18 -8.36
C SER A 92 12.44 12.00 -9.64
N GLY A 93 11.92 12.52 -10.75
CA GLY A 93 12.48 12.29 -12.08
C GLY A 93 12.34 10.83 -12.50
N GLU A 94 13.45 10.19 -12.84
CA GLU A 94 13.51 8.75 -13.17
C GLU A 94 13.63 7.85 -11.94
N ASN A 95 13.77 8.44 -10.75
CA ASN A 95 13.94 7.70 -9.50
C ASN A 95 12.64 7.67 -8.68
N VAL A 96 12.58 6.70 -7.77
CA VAL A 96 11.58 6.65 -6.70
C VAL A 96 12.30 6.87 -5.38
N ILE A 97 11.80 7.78 -4.57
CA ILE A 97 12.30 8.03 -3.22
C ILE A 97 11.23 7.67 -2.18
N ILE A 98 11.66 7.22 -1.02
CA ILE A 98 10.79 6.93 0.12
C ILE A 98 10.82 8.16 1.05
N LEU A 99 9.64 8.67 1.43
CA LEU A 99 9.51 9.86 2.27
C LEU A 99 9.44 9.56 3.77
N ASN A 100 9.32 8.30 4.17
CA ASN A 100 9.35 7.88 5.56
C ASN A 100 10.71 8.21 6.20
N ASP A 101 10.69 8.73 7.42
CA ASP A 101 11.91 9.00 8.19
C ASP A 101 12.48 7.72 8.85
N ALA A 102 13.59 7.88 9.57
CA ALA A 102 14.27 6.77 10.24
C ALA A 102 13.51 6.23 11.47
N GLU A 103 12.55 6.98 12.01
CA GLU A 103 11.74 6.59 13.17
C GLU A 103 10.42 5.91 12.74
N PHE A 104 10.14 5.87 11.44
CA PHE A 104 8.97 5.24 10.87
C PHE A 104 8.86 3.77 11.27
N THR A 105 7.69 3.41 11.80
CA THR A 105 7.32 2.03 12.09
C THR A 105 6.12 1.65 11.22
N PRO A 106 6.25 0.67 10.30
CA PRO A 106 5.13 0.27 9.46
C PRO A 106 4.08 -0.47 10.29
N GLN A 107 2.82 -0.28 9.94
CA GLN A 107 1.74 -1.11 10.47
C GLN A 107 1.74 -2.45 9.72
N ILE A 108 1.42 -3.52 10.43
CA ILE A 108 1.24 -4.86 9.87
C ILE A 108 -0.25 -5.21 9.95
N TRP A 109 -0.83 -5.58 8.81
CA TRP A 109 -2.24 -6.01 8.68
C TRP A 109 -2.38 -7.53 8.67
#